data_AF-A0A7J8IV33-F1
#
_entry.id   AF-A0A7J8IV33-F1
#
_cell.length_a   1.000
_cell.length_b   1.000
_cell.length_c   1.000
_cell.angle_alpha   90.00
_cell.angle_beta   90.00
_cell.angle_gamma   90.00
#
_symmetry.space_group_name_H-M   'P 1'
#
loop_
_entity.id
_entity.type
_entity.pdbx_description
1 polymer ?
#
loop_
_entity_poly.entity_id
_entity_poly.type
_entity_poly.pdbx_seq_one_letter_code
_entity_poly.pdbx_strand_id
1 'polypeptide(L)'
;MPVVMARDLEETASSSEDEEVVSQEDHPCIMWTGGCRRIPVLVFHAEAILTKDNNIRIIGERYHLSYKIVRTDSRLVRSILTAHGFHEVHPSSTDYNLMWTGSHLKPFLLRTLSEAQKVNHFPR
;
A
#
# COMPACT_ATOMS: atom_id res chain seq x y z
N MET A 1 34.81 -38.96 -43.24
CA MET A 1 33.61 -39.75 -42.94
C MET A 1 33.97 -40.70 -41.79
N PRO A 2 33.20 -40.77 -40.69
CA PRO A 2 31.77 -41.05 -40.73
C PRO A 2 30.84 -39.85 -40.44
N VAL A 3 29.59 -40.05 -40.84
CA VAL A 3 28.41 -39.20 -40.77
C VAL A 3 27.38 -39.95 -39.91
N VAL A 4 26.75 -39.30 -38.93
CA VAL A 4 25.38 -39.54 -38.42
C VAL A 4 24.97 -38.23 -37.69
N MET A 5 24.17 -37.30 -38.22
CA MET A 5 22.71 -37.24 -38.49
C MET A 5 21.80 -37.35 -37.24
N ALA A 6 21.33 -36.21 -36.74
CA ALA A 6 19.95 -35.91 -36.29
C ALA A 6 19.90 -34.39 -35.94
N ARG A 7 19.13 -33.54 -36.63
CA ARG A 7 17.67 -33.31 -36.46
C ARG A 7 17.36 -32.97 -35.00
N ASP A 8 16.70 -31.89 -34.61
CA ASP A 8 15.71 -31.03 -35.24
C ASP A 8 15.22 -30.07 -34.12
N LEU A 9 14.72 -28.87 -34.47
CA LEU A 9 13.73 -28.07 -33.70
C LEU A 9 14.18 -27.54 -32.31
N GLU A 10 13.89 -26.33 -31.85
CA GLU A 10 12.87 -25.36 -32.21
C GLU A 10 13.24 -24.00 -31.60
N GLU A 11 12.90 -22.92 -32.31
CA GLU A 11 12.77 -21.59 -31.73
C GLU A 11 11.79 -21.65 -30.55
N THR A 12 12.23 -21.25 -29.36
CA THR A 12 11.29 -20.82 -28.30
C THR A 12 11.60 -19.38 -27.97
N ALA A 13 11.05 -18.52 -28.84
CA ALA A 13 10.55 -17.23 -28.41
C ALA A 13 9.49 -17.43 -27.32
N SER A 14 9.28 -16.39 -26.52
CA SER A 14 8.22 -16.25 -25.50
C SER A 14 8.57 -16.93 -24.16
N SER A 15 8.52 -16.23 -23.03
CA SER A 15 7.47 -15.31 -22.63
C SER A 15 8.07 -14.11 -21.92
N SER A 16 7.98 -12.94 -22.56
CA SER A 16 7.88 -11.68 -21.82
C SER A 16 6.53 -11.72 -21.13
N GLU A 17 6.50 -12.29 -19.92
CA GLU A 17 5.35 -12.14 -19.05
C GLU A 17 5.14 -10.65 -18.88
N ASP A 18 3.97 -10.22 -19.30
CA ASP A 18 3.47 -8.87 -19.23
C ASP A 18 3.68 -8.33 -17.81
N GLU A 19 4.80 -7.64 -17.59
CA GLU A 19 4.75 -6.42 -16.80
C GLU A 19 3.75 -5.57 -17.57
N GLU A 20 2.46 -5.73 -17.24
CA GLU A 20 1.48 -4.70 -17.45
C GLU A 20 2.11 -3.47 -16.85
N VAL A 21 2.76 -2.69 -17.72
CA VAL A 21 3.15 -1.33 -17.47
C VAL A 21 1.79 -0.66 -17.32
N VAL A 22 1.21 -0.79 -16.13
CA VAL A 22 -0.01 -0.13 -15.73
C VAL A 22 0.28 1.29 -16.14
N SER A 23 -0.39 1.74 -17.19
CA SER A 23 -0.36 3.14 -17.56
C SER A 23 -0.53 3.87 -16.25
N GLN A 24 0.48 4.66 -15.88
CA GLN A 24 0.49 5.44 -14.66
C GLN A 24 -0.60 6.51 -14.80
N GLU A 25 -1.85 6.07 -14.85
CA GLU A 25 -3.00 6.89 -14.61
C GLU A 25 -2.80 7.35 -13.17
N ASP A 26 -2.52 8.64 -13.04
CA ASP A 26 -2.29 9.29 -11.76
C ASP A 26 -3.56 9.10 -10.93
N HIS A 27 -3.56 8.05 -10.09
CA HIS A 27 -4.69 7.75 -9.23
C HIS A 27 -4.86 8.90 -8.23
N PRO A 28 -6.07 9.43 -8.00
CA PRO A 28 -6.28 10.65 -7.20
C PRO A 28 -5.78 10.52 -5.75
N CYS A 29 -5.65 9.29 -5.24
CA CYS A 29 -5.15 8.99 -3.89
C CYS A 29 -3.65 8.64 -3.84
N ILE A 30 -2.92 8.66 -4.97
CA ILE A 30 -1.49 8.39 -5.01
C ILE A 30 -0.77 9.57 -5.65
N MET A 31 0.01 10.28 -4.85
CA MET A 31 0.93 11.30 -5.31
C MET A 31 2.35 10.72 -5.37
N TRP A 32 2.94 10.70 -6.57
CA TRP A 32 4.32 10.25 -6.73
C TRP A 32 5.31 11.39 -6.51
N THR A 33 6.25 11.18 -5.58
CA THR A 33 7.24 12.17 -5.15
C THR A 33 8.68 11.62 -5.25
N GLY A 34 9.67 12.46 -4.97
CA GLY A 34 11.09 12.12 -5.05
C GLY A 34 11.67 12.16 -6.47
N GLY A 35 12.99 11.99 -6.58
CA GLY A 35 13.67 11.87 -7.87
C GLY A 35 13.11 10.71 -8.69
N CYS A 36 12.78 10.98 -9.95
CA CYS A 36 12.13 10.02 -10.85
C CYS A 36 10.76 9.48 -10.38
N ARG A 37 10.02 10.21 -9.50
CA ARG A 37 8.65 9.84 -9.07
C ARG A 37 8.54 8.44 -8.44
N ARG A 38 9.55 8.02 -7.66
CA ARG A 38 9.61 6.65 -7.10
C ARG A 38 8.97 6.49 -5.73
N ILE A 39 8.60 7.58 -5.05
CA ILE A 39 8.09 7.52 -3.68
C ILE A 39 6.58 7.81 -3.68
N PRO A 40 5.72 6.79 -3.45
CA PRO A 40 4.28 7.00 -3.39
C PRO A 40 3.88 7.66 -2.06
N VAL A 41 3.03 8.67 -2.15
CA VAL A 41 2.38 9.31 -1.00
C VAL A 41 0.88 9.09 -1.13
N LEU A 42 0.29 8.46 -0.11
CA LEU A 42 -1.17 8.29 -0.06
C LEU A 42 -1.83 9.61 0.31
N VAL A 43 -2.77 10.05 -0.53
CA VAL A 43 -3.57 11.26 -0.35
C VAL A 43 -4.95 10.84 0.12
N PHE A 44 -5.41 11.45 1.22
CA PHE A 44 -6.72 11.18 1.78
C PHE A 44 -7.67 12.35 1.51
N HIS A 45 -8.83 12.04 0.97
CA HIS A 45 -9.85 12.99 0.55
C HIS A 45 -11.08 12.94 1.46
N ALA A 46 -11.50 14.07 2.02
CA ALA A 46 -12.63 14.09 2.95
C ALA A 46 -13.95 13.74 2.25
N GLU A 47 -14.09 14.08 0.96
CA GLU A 47 -15.26 13.76 0.16
C GLU A 47 -15.49 12.26 0.00
N ALA A 48 -14.45 11.42 0.17
CA ALA A 48 -14.58 9.97 0.08
C ALA A 48 -15.62 9.40 1.06
N ILE A 49 -15.78 10.04 2.23
CA ILE A 49 -16.80 9.66 3.22
C ILE A 49 -18.22 9.90 2.68
N LEU A 50 -18.39 10.93 1.84
CA LEU A 50 -19.67 11.38 1.33
C LEU A 50 -20.05 10.67 0.03
N THR A 51 -19.10 10.55 -0.90
CA THR A 51 -19.34 10.08 -2.27
C THR A 51 -19.35 8.57 -2.38
N LYS A 52 -18.64 7.86 -1.48
CA LYS A 52 -18.39 6.41 -1.57
C LYS A 52 -17.84 6.00 -2.95
N ASP A 53 -16.95 6.83 -3.49
CA ASP A 53 -16.32 6.59 -4.78
C ASP A 53 -15.46 5.30 -4.72
N ASN A 54 -15.81 4.33 -5.56
CA ASN A 54 -15.08 3.06 -5.65
C ASN A 54 -13.64 3.26 -6.15
N ASN A 55 -13.37 4.31 -6.94
CA ASN A 55 -12.02 4.61 -7.39
C ASN A 55 -11.12 4.93 -6.18
N ILE A 56 -11.60 5.76 -5.24
CA ILE A 56 -10.84 6.07 -4.02
C ILE A 56 -10.57 4.81 -3.17
N ARG A 57 -11.57 3.92 -3.08
CA ARG A 57 -11.51 2.72 -2.25
C ARG A 57 -10.56 1.64 -2.80
N ILE A 58 -10.39 1.57 -4.12
CA ILE A 58 -9.69 0.45 -4.78
C ILE A 58 -8.23 0.31 -4.35
N ILE A 59 -7.55 1.42 -4.02
CA ILE A 59 -6.14 1.38 -3.62
C ILE A 59 -5.97 0.68 -2.28
N GLY A 60 -6.80 1.00 -1.29
CA GLY A 60 -6.75 0.33 0.00
C GLY A 60 -7.02 -1.17 -0.11
N GLU A 61 -8.01 -1.54 -0.93
CA GLU A 61 -8.40 -2.93 -1.13
C GLU A 61 -7.36 -3.74 -1.91
N ARG A 62 -6.87 -3.18 -3.03
CA ARG A 62 -5.91 -3.83 -3.93
C ARG A 62 -4.61 -4.20 -3.23
N TYR A 63 -4.14 -3.35 -2.32
CA TYR A 63 -2.89 -3.55 -1.59
C TYR A 63 -3.11 -4.05 -0.15
N HIS A 64 -4.34 -4.42 0.21
CA HIS A 64 -4.72 -4.88 1.55
C HIS A 64 -4.22 -3.97 2.67
N LEU A 65 -4.33 -2.65 2.44
CA LEU A 65 -3.87 -1.67 3.41
C LEU A 65 -4.73 -1.73 4.66
N SER A 66 -4.08 -1.63 5.81
CA SER A 66 -4.71 -1.79 7.10
C SER A 66 -4.24 -0.76 8.11
N TYR A 67 -5.10 -0.48 9.09
CA TYR A 67 -4.81 0.45 10.16
C TYR A 67 -5.28 -0.08 11.51
N LYS A 68 -4.72 0.48 12.57
CA LYS A 68 -5.24 0.28 13.93
C LYS A 68 -5.31 1.58 14.71
N ILE A 69 -6.35 1.70 15.52
CA ILE A 69 -6.56 2.84 16.42
C ILE A 69 -6.17 2.42 17.85
N VAL A 70 -5.35 3.22 18.53
CA VAL A 70 -4.87 2.91 19.89
C VAL A 70 -5.07 4.10 20.82
N ARG A 71 -5.73 3.88 21.97
CA ARG A 71 -5.94 4.92 23.01
C ARG A 71 -6.66 6.18 22.49
N THR A 72 -7.60 6.03 21.56
CA THR A 72 -8.44 7.12 21.04
C THR A 72 -9.66 6.55 20.30
N ASP A 73 -10.73 7.34 20.19
CA ASP A 73 -11.89 7.03 19.36
C ASP A 73 -11.65 7.41 17.88
N SER A 74 -11.01 8.56 17.64
CA SER A 74 -10.66 9.13 16.33
C SER A 74 -11.66 8.85 15.20
N ARG A 75 -12.95 9.06 15.44
CA ARG A 75 -14.04 8.62 14.55
C ARG A 75 -13.89 9.13 13.12
N LEU A 76 -13.53 10.40 12.94
CA LEU A 76 -13.31 10.97 11.60
C LEU A 76 -12.16 10.27 10.87
N VAL A 77 -11.03 10.05 11.54
CA VAL A 77 -9.88 9.35 10.95
C VAL A 77 -10.28 7.93 10.55
N ARG A 78 -10.98 7.22 11.44
CA ARG A 78 -11.54 5.89 11.14
C ARG A 78 -12.41 5.92 9.88
N SER A 79 -13.35 6.87 9.79
CA SER A 79 -14.21 7.04 8.62
C SER A 79 -13.45 7.34 7.33
N ILE A 80 -12.43 8.20 7.37
CA ILE A 80 -11.59 8.51 6.21
C ILE A 80 -10.85 7.25 5.75
N LEU A 81 -10.18 6.53 6.65
CA LEU A 81 -9.40 5.34 6.31
C LEU A 81 -10.28 4.24 5.72
N THR A 82 -11.44 3.97 6.32
CA THR A 82 -12.41 3.00 5.80
C THR A 82 -12.98 3.42 4.45
N ALA A 83 -13.22 4.73 4.22
CA ALA A 83 -13.64 5.23 2.92
C ALA A 83 -12.58 5.03 1.81
N HIS A 84 -11.29 4.99 2.17
CA HIS A 84 -10.17 4.71 1.25
C HIS A 84 -9.85 3.21 1.15
N GLY A 85 -10.73 2.34 1.63
CA GLY A 85 -10.59 0.89 1.50
C GLY A 85 -9.62 0.25 2.49
N PHE A 86 -9.16 0.97 3.51
CA PHE A 86 -8.32 0.36 4.53
C PHE A 86 -9.13 -0.52 5.48
N HIS A 87 -8.53 -1.64 5.89
CA HIS A 87 -9.09 -2.55 6.87
C HIS A 87 -8.66 -2.20 8.31
N GLU A 88 -9.61 -2.06 9.24
CA GLU A 88 -9.29 -1.86 10.66
C GLU A 88 -8.93 -3.21 11.31
N VAL A 89 -7.73 -3.32 11.86
CA VAL A 89 -7.28 -4.50 12.60
C VAL A 89 -7.32 -4.26 14.12
N HIS A 90 -7.32 -5.36 14.88
CA HIS A 90 -7.30 -5.29 16.34
C HIS A 90 -6.07 -4.50 16.86
N PRO A 91 -6.16 -3.71 17.94
CA PRO A 91 -5.03 -2.93 18.46
C PRO A 91 -3.76 -3.75 18.79
N SER A 92 -3.92 -5.04 19.13
CA SER A 92 -2.81 -5.96 19.38
C SER A 92 -2.17 -6.54 18.11
N SER A 93 -2.75 -6.33 16.93
CA SER A 93 -2.18 -6.81 15.67
C SER A 93 -0.82 -6.17 15.43
N THR A 94 0.15 -6.99 15.03
CA THR A 94 1.46 -6.55 14.53
C THR A 94 1.44 -6.31 13.02
N ASP A 95 0.45 -6.85 12.32
CA ASP A 95 0.23 -6.66 10.89
C ASP A 95 -0.70 -5.47 10.67
N TYR A 96 -0.12 -4.35 10.26
CA TYR A 96 -0.79 -3.09 9.96
C TYR A 96 0.14 -2.17 9.15
N ASN A 97 -0.41 -1.21 8.40
CA ASN A 97 0.36 -0.16 7.75
C ASN A 97 0.36 1.14 8.57
N LEU A 98 -0.80 1.54 9.12
CA LEU A 98 -0.95 2.80 9.86
C LEU A 98 -1.43 2.56 11.30
N MET A 99 -0.65 3.03 12.29
CA MET A 99 -1.10 3.12 13.68
C MET A 99 -1.49 4.57 14.00
N TRP A 100 -2.76 4.79 14.35
CA TRP A 100 -3.21 6.09 14.83
C TRP A 100 -3.40 6.06 16.35
N THR A 101 -2.64 6.88 17.08
CA THR A 101 -2.66 6.90 18.54
C THR A 101 -3.10 8.25 19.11
N GLY A 102 -3.80 8.21 20.24
CA GLY A 102 -4.21 9.42 20.98
C GLY A 102 -3.10 10.04 21.82
N SER A 103 -1.95 9.38 21.95
CA SER A 103 -0.82 9.84 22.74
C SER A 103 0.50 9.24 22.25
N HIS A 104 1.60 9.90 22.60
CA HIS A 104 2.96 9.49 22.19
C HIS A 104 3.23 8.02 22.55
N LEU A 105 4.04 7.38 21.69
CA LEU A 105 4.54 6.03 21.91
C LEU A 105 5.85 6.08 22.69
N LYS A 106 6.12 5.02 23.46
CA LYS A 106 7.45 4.84 24.08
C LYS A 106 8.50 4.68 22.98
N PRO A 107 9.71 5.27 23.11
CA PRO A 107 10.77 5.17 22.10
C PRO A 107 11.11 3.74 21.67
N PHE A 108 11.04 2.77 22.60
CA PHE A 108 11.27 1.36 22.27
C PHE A 108 10.30 0.85 21.19
N LEU A 109 9.01 1.21 21.24
CA LEU A 109 8.02 0.75 20.27
C LEU A 109 8.23 1.38 18.89
N LEU A 110 8.75 2.61 18.82
CA LEU A 110 9.08 3.26 17.55
C LEU A 110 10.24 2.54 16.84
N ARG A 111 11.18 1.96 17.60
CA ARG A 111 12.30 1.19 17.05
C ARG A 111 11.90 -0.19 16.51
N THR A 112 10.72 -0.69 16.87
CA THR A 112 10.23 -2.00 16.39
C THR A 112 9.33 -1.88 15.16
N LEU A 113 9.04 -0.66 14.68
CA LEU A 113 8.24 -0.46 13.47
C LEU A 113 9.01 -0.92 12.25
N SER A 114 8.33 -1.59 11.32
CA SER A 114 8.88 -1.86 9.99
C SER A 114 8.91 -0.59 9.13
N GLU A 115 9.65 -0.61 8.02
CA GLU A 115 9.71 0.52 7.08
C GLU A 115 8.35 0.88 6.47
N ALA A 116 7.47 -0.12 6.34
CA ALA A 116 6.11 0.04 5.82
C ALA A 116 5.12 0.55 6.87
N GLN A 117 5.51 0.55 8.17
CA GLN A 117 4.65 0.99 9.27
C GLN A 117 4.81 2.49 9.54
N LYS A 118 3.68 3.17 9.67
CA LYS A 118 3.61 4.60 9.95
C LYS A 118 2.81 4.86 11.23
N VAL A 119 3.20 5.92 11.95
CA VAL A 119 2.52 6.40 13.15
C VAL A 119 2.36 7.91 13.09
N ASN A 120 1.29 8.44 13.72
CA ASN A 120 0.94 9.85 13.73
C ASN A 120 1.68 10.71 14.79
N HIS A 121 2.74 10.18 15.42
CA HIS A 121 3.53 10.90 16.43
C HIS A 121 5.01 10.78 16.17
N PHE A 122 5.73 11.89 16.24
CA PHE A 122 7.18 11.90 16.33
C PHE A 122 7.66 11.44 17.73
N PRO A 123 8.88 10.89 17.84
CA PRO A 123 9.53 10.63 19.13
C PRO A 123 9.57 11.90 20.00
N ARG A 124 9.43 11.72 21.32
CA ARG A 124 9.72 12.74 22.34
C ARG A 124 10.93 12.33 23.17
#